data_AF-A0AAD7HSF8-F1
#
_entry.id   AF-A0AAD7HSF8-F1
#
_cell.length_a   1.000
_cell.length_b   1.000
_cell.length_c   1.000
_cell.angle_alpha   90.00
_cell.angle_beta   90.00
_cell.angle_gamma   90.00
#
_symmetry.space_group_name_H-M   'P 1'
#
loop_
_entity.id
_entity.type
_entity.pdbx_description
1 polymer ?
#
loop_
_entity_poly.entity_id
_entity_poly.type
_entity_poly.pdbx_seq_one_letter_code
_entity_poly.pdbx_strand_id
1 'polypeptide(L)'
;TPTPVIDADHNVLLLLGGFPPNEAAWEPDVTNKAAEAMEEAAKEIYTGPKWRRKAGLDDPVPCRGSHHAKHVGVAMGGGQRYPQNLAHAARNVVIFAGLFGLKSLERIAGWTNMLFMAFAPDLHEYYRAMYAALCDWDQLQQRAKHIRRNFSERHSVFTTATFNFGPVTVTLPHIDFGNLAWGWCAVTALGNFNPDRGGHLVLWDLKLAIRFPPGSTILLPSAILRHSNLQVGPNEQRFSFTQFTPAGIFRWVYNDFRTDKDINAAKSTTPAEREQRKQDRASRWQEGIRMYRKWDGPYGGFNTHAPVLTTLYLHTTLYLH
;
A
#
# COMPACT_ATOMS: atom_id res chain seq x y z
N THR A 1 0.63 -10.74 18.79
CA THR A 1 0.68 -9.35 19.32
C THR A 1 1.38 -8.47 18.32
N PRO A 2 0.86 -7.27 18.03
CA PRO A 2 1.53 -6.30 17.17
C PRO A 2 2.95 -6.02 17.67
N THR A 3 3.94 -6.09 16.78
CA THR A 3 5.37 -5.95 17.11
C THR A 3 6.00 -4.89 16.22
N PRO A 4 6.39 -3.71 16.76
CA PRO A 4 7.07 -2.70 15.98
C PRO A 4 8.49 -3.15 15.65
N VAL A 5 8.97 -2.77 14.47
CA VAL A 5 10.38 -2.86 14.10
C VAL A 5 10.91 -1.43 14.10
N ILE A 6 12.00 -1.20 14.82
CA ILE A 6 12.51 0.13 15.10
C ILE A 6 13.85 0.36 14.40
N ASP A 7 14.09 1.61 14.00
CA ASP A 7 15.39 2.04 13.51
C ASP A 7 16.32 2.49 14.65
N ALA A 8 17.54 2.87 14.30
CA ALA A 8 18.55 3.36 15.25
C ALA A 8 18.14 4.63 16.00
N ASP A 9 17.20 5.42 15.45
CA ASP A 9 16.68 6.64 16.06
C ASP A 9 15.41 6.37 16.89
N HIS A 10 15.06 5.09 17.12
CA HIS A 10 13.85 4.66 17.81
C HIS A 10 12.53 5.00 17.09
N ASN A 11 12.57 5.34 15.80
CA ASN A 11 11.34 5.45 15.02
C ASN A 11 10.77 4.05 14.80
N VAL A 12 9.45 3.91 14.93
CA VAL A 12 8.73 2.73 14.44
C VAL A 12 8.78 2.76 12.92
N LEU A 13 9.72 2.01 12.33
CA LEU A 13 9.95 1.96 10.89
C LEU A 13 8.79 1.25 10.18
N LEU A 14 8.36 0.13 10.75
CA LEU A 14 7.27 -0.71 10.25
C LEU A 14 6.63 -1.48 11.41
N LEU A 15 5.47 -2.09 11.16
CA LEU A 15 4.72 -2.83 12.18
C LEU A 15 4.35 -4.23 11.68
N LEU A 16 4.81 -5.26 12.41
CA LEU A 16 4.28 -6.61 12.30
C LEU A 16 2.94 -6.66 13.05
N GLY A 17 1.86 -6.32 12.37
CA GLY A 17 0.52 -6.18 12.97
C GLY A 17 -0.10 -7.50 13.43
N GLY A 18 0.18 -8.59 12.72
CA GLY A 18 -0.47 -9.88 12.97
C GLY A 18 -1.98 -9.77 12.75
N PHE A 19 -2.74 -10.51 13.55
CA PHE A 19 -4.20 -10.49 13.57
C PHE A 19 -4.73 -10.08 14.96
N PRO A 20 -6.00 -9.67 15.08
CA PRO A 20 -6.58 -9.29 16.36
C PRO A 20 -6.43 -10.39 17.42
N PRO A 21 -5.99 -10.05 18.65
CA PRO A 21 -5.87 -11.04 19.71
C PRO A 21 -7.25 -11.50 20.18
N ASN A 22 -7.33 -12.76 20.62
CA ASN A 22 -8.54 -13.37 21.21
C ASN A 22 -9.77 -13.41 20.28
N GLU A 23 -9.57 -13.28 18.97
CA GLU A 23 -10.65 -13.33 18.00
C GLU A 23 -10.68 -14.68 17.27
N ALA A 24 -11.27 -15.69 17.92
CA ALA A 24 -11.39 -17.04 17.35
C ALA A 24 -12.12 -17.07 15.99
N ALA A 25 -12.98 -16.08 15.74
CA ALA A 25 -13.69 -15.89 14.48
C ALA A 25 -12.82 -15.29 13.36
N TRP A 26 -11.59 -14.82 13.64
CA TRP A 26 -10.76 -14.16 12.61
C TRP A 26 -10.44 -15.10 11.47
N GLU A 27 -10.02 -16.32 11.76
CA GLU A 27 -9.70 -17.29 10.72
C GLU A 27 -10.94 -17.76 9.93
N PRO A 28 -11.96 -18.37 10.55
CA PRO A 28 -13.11 -18.92 9.82
C PRO A 28 -13.99 -17.85 9.16
N ASP A 29 -14.23 -16.72 9.82
CA ASP A 29 -15.24 -15.75 9.37
C ASP A 29 -14.64 -14.54 8.63
N VAL A 30 -13.34 -14.31 8.76
CA VAL A 30 -12.67 -13.18 8.10
C VAL A 30 -11.72 -13.68 7.02
N THR A 31 -10.66 -14.40 7.39
CA THR A 31 -9.57 -14.66 6.45
C THR A 31 -9.95 -15.73 5.43
N ASN A 32 -10.65 -16.78 5.85
CA ASN A 32 -11.14 -17.83 4.94
C ASN A 32 -12.20 -17.26 4.01
N LYS A 33 -13.18 -16.50 4.53
CA LYS A 33 -14.21 -15.86 3.70
C LYS A 33 -13.65 -14.86 2.70
N ALA A 34 -12.63 -14.08 3.09
CA ALA A 34 -11.94 -13.18 2.15
C ALA A 34 -11.17 -13.97 1.08
N ALA A 35 -10.48 -15.05 1.46
CA ALA A 35 -9.73 -15.89 0.53
C ALA A 35 -10.67 -16.60 -0.48
N GLU A 36 -11.73 -17.25 0.00
CA GLU A 36 -12.77 -17.90 -0.82
C GLU A 36 -13.37 -16.93 -1.84
N ALA A 37 -13.72 -15.72 -1.40
CA ALA A 37 -14.28 -14.70 -2.30
C ALA A 37 -13.25 -14.21 -3.34
N MET A 38 -11.98 -14.07 -2.96
CA MET A 38 -10.92 -13.72 -3.90
C MET A 38 -10.65 -14.86 -4.89
N GLU A 39 -10.72 -16.11 -4.46
CA GLU A 39 -10.59 -17.29 -5.33
C GLU A 39 -11.73 -17.35 -6.34
N GLU A 40 -12.97 -17.12 -5.91
CA GLU A 40 -14.13 -17.07 -6.80
C GLU A 40 -14.03 -15.89 -7.78
N ALA A 41 -13.68 -14.71 -7.28
CA ALA A 41 -13.47 -13.52 -8.12
C ALA A 41 -12.35 -13.74 -9.16
N ALA A 42 -11.31 -14.53 -8.84
CA ALA A 42 -10.22 -14.82 -9.76
C ALA A 42 -10.68 -15.61 -11.01
N LYS A 43 -11.74 -16.41 -10.91
CA LYS A 43 -12.32 -17.16 -12.04
C LYS A 43 -12.95 -16.21 -13.08
N GLU A 44 -13.52 -15.10 -12.60
CA GLU A 44 -14.31 -14.17 -13.41
C GLU A 44 -13.57 -12.87 -13.76
N ILE A 45 -12.44 -12.57 -13.12
CA ILE A 45 -11.76 -11.28 -13.31
C ILE A 45 -11.22 -11.12 -14.74
N TYR A 46 -11.52 -9.98 -15.36
CA TYR A 46 -10.99 -9.65 -16.69
C TYR A 46 -9.54 -9.22 -16.60
N THR A 47 -8.67 -9.97 -17.27
CA THR A 47 -7.22 -9.72 -17.28
C THR A 47 -6.76 -8.85 -18.46
N GLY A 48 -7.60 -8.65 -19.48
CA GLY A 48 -7.24 -7.92 -20.69
C GLY A 48 -6.50 -8.78 -21.73
N PRO A 49 -6.44 -8.34 -23.01
CA PRO A 49 -5.79 -9.11 -24.07
C PRO A 49 -4.27 -9.16 -23.93
N LYS A 50 -3.66 -8.15 -23.27
CA LYS A 50 -2.20 -8.09 -23.06
C LYS A 50 -1.66 -9.13 -22.08
N TRP A 51 -2.50 -9.64 -21.16
CA TRP A 51 -2.09 -10.68 -20.22
C TRP A 51 -2.07 -12.09 -20.86
N ARG A 52 -2.77 -12.28 -21.99
CA ARG A 52 -2.72 -13.51 -22.78
C ARG A 52 -1.51 -13.60 -23.71
N ARG A 53 -0.64 -12.57 -23.76
CA ARG A 53 0.66 -12.73 -24.42
C ARG A 53 1.52 -13.62 -23.52
N LYS A 54 1.70 -14.83 -24.04
CA LYS A 54 2.50 -15.93 -23.54
C LYS A 54 3.77 -15.44 -22.84
N ALA A 55 4.07 -16.07 -21.71
CA ALA A 55 5.43 -16.28 -21.22
C ALA A 55 6.26 -17.01 -22.30
N GLY A 56 6.64 -16.28 -23.35
CA GLY A 56 7.80 -16.62 -24.17
C GLY A 56 9.05 -16.23 -23.39
N LEU A 57 10.14 -16.97 -23.61
CA LEU A 57 11.44 -16.74 -22.97
C LEU A 57 12.01 -15.32 -23.20
N ASP A 58 11.46 -14.57 -24.14
CA ASP A 58 11.91 -13.22 -24.55
C ASP A 58 11.04 -12.07 -24.01
N ASP A 59 9.91 -12.33 -23.34
CA ASP A 59 9.08 -11.26 -22.76
C ASP A 59 9.60 -10.92 -21.34
N PRO A 60 9.86 -9.64 -21.02
CA PRO A 60 10.38 -9.27 -19.71
C PRO A 60 9.38 -9.66 -18.62
N VAL A 61 9.84 -10.51 -17.68
CA VAL A 61 9.07 -10.87 -16.49
C VAL A 61 8.62 -9.57 -15.80
N PRO A 62 7.32 -9.40 -15.47
CA PRO A 62 6.87 -8.20 -14.78
C PRO A 62 7.70 -7.99 -13.50
N CYS A 63 7.96 -6.73 -13.12
CA CYS A 63 8.85 -6.38 -12.01
C CYS A 63 8.47 -7.02 -10.65
N ARG A 64 7.25 -7.54 -10.52
CA ARG A 64 6.70 -8.18 -9.32
C ARG A 64 6.43 -9.67 -9.52
N GLY A 65 6.86 -10.27 -10.63
CA GLY A 65 6.50 -11.64 -11.02
C GLY A 65 5.17 -11.74 -11.76
N SER A 66 4.78 -12.96 -12.09
CA SER A 66 3.64 -13.28 -12.96
C SER A 66 2.35 -13.60 -12.21
N HIS A 67 2.14 -13.09 -11.00
CA HIS A 67 0.87 -13.29 -10.29
C HIS A 67 -0.17 -12.29 -10.79
N HIS A 68 -1.46 -12.65 -10.69
CA HIS A 68 -2.52 -11.78 -11.13
C HIS A 68 -2.86 -10.75 -10.05
N ALA A 69 -2.70 -9.46 -10.36
CA ALA A 69 -2.99 -8.37 -9.43
C ALA A 69 -3.89 -7.30 -10.09
N LYS A 70 -4.83 -6.75 -9.30
CA LYS A 70 -5.65 -5.60 -9.71
C LYS A 70 -5.66 -4.53 -8.63
N HIS A 71 -5.19 -3.34 -9.00
CA HIS A 71 -5.33 -2.13 -8.20
C HIS A 71 -6.72 -1.54 -8.38
N VAL A 72 -7.36 -1.11 -7.30
CA VAL A 72 -8.70 -0.49 -7.29
C VAL A 72 -8.70 0.66 -6.31
N GLY A 73 -9.40 1.75 -6.64
CA GLY A 73 -9.50 2.95 -5.81
C GLY A 73 -9.02 4.18 -6.56
N VAL A 74 -8.62 5.21 -5.83
CA VAL A 74 -8.30 6.54 -6.36
C VAL A 74 -6.79 6.70 -6.51
N ALA A 75 -6.37 6.93 -7.74
CA ALA A 75 -4.96 7.12 -8.09
C ALA A 75 -4.78 8.33 -9.00
N MET A 76 -3.54 8.78 -9.09
CA MET A 76 -3.10 9.79 -10.04
C MET A 76 -1.78 9.36 -10.67
N GLY A 77 -1.75 9.25 -12.00
CA GLY A 77 -0.61 8.75 -12.78
C GLY A 77 -1.03 8.31 -14.18
N GLY A 78 -0.08 7.83 -14.99
CA GLY A 78 -0.38 7.23 -16.30
C GLY A 78 -1.03 8.18 -17.32
N GLY A 79 -0.81 9.49 -17.20
CA GLY A 79 -1.39 10.50 -18.09
C GLY A 79 -2.77 11.03 -17.67
N GLN A 80 -3.28 10.62 -16.50
CA GLN A 80 -4.47 11.24 -15.93
C GLN A 80 -4.24 12.73 -15.64
N ARG A 81 -5.24 13.56 -15.99
CA ARG A 81 -5.20 15.02 -15.74
C ARG A 81 -5.49 15.40 -14.30
N TYR A 82 -6.20 14.54 -13.57
CA TYR A 82 -6.59 14.73 -12.17
C TYR A 82 -6.79 13.36 -11.48
N PRO A 83 -6.82 13.30 -10.15
CA PRO A 83 -7.15 12.07 -9.42
C PRO A 83 -8.56 11.58 -9.71
N GLN A 84 -8.69 10.27 -9.94
CA GLN A 84 -9.99 9.63 -10.16
C GLN A 84 -9.91 8.14 -9.81
N ASN A 85 -11.06 7.49 -9.67
CA ASN A 85 -11.10 6.04 -9.55
C ASN A 85 -10.50 5.37 -10.79
N LEU A 86 -9.66 4.35 -10.56
CA LEU A 86 -9.06 3.55 -11.62
C LEU A 86 -10.13 2.92 -12.52
N ALA A 87 -9.91 3.02 -13.83
CA ALA A 87 -10.84 2.49 -14.82
C ALA A 87 -10.73 0.96 -14.93
N HIS A 88 -11.88 0.29 -14.95
CA HIS A 88 -11.97 -1.16 -15.07
C HIS A 88 -13.09 -1.55 -16.04
N ALA A 89 -12.97 -2.74 -16.63
CA ALA A 89 -14.07 -3.34 -17.38
C ALA A 89 -15.31 -3.46 -16.51
N ALA A 90 -16.51 -3.30 -17.10
CA ALA A 90 -17.77 -3.29 -16.35
C ALA A 90 -17.93 -4.50 -15.42
N ARG A 91 -17.55 -5.70 -15.89
CA ARG A 91 -17.58 -6.93 -15.08
C ARG A 91 -16.68 -6.85 -13.84
N ASN A 92 -15.48 -6.27 -13.97
CA ASN A 92 -14.56 -6.12 -12.84
C ASN A 92 -15.10 -5.10 -11.82
N VAL A 93 -15.76 -4.04 -12.28
CA VAL A 93 -16.39 -3.05 -11.38
C VAL A 93 -17.42 -3.75 -10.47
N VAL A 94 -18.24 -4.66 -11.02
CA VAL A 94 -19.21 -5.45 -10.24
C VAL A 94 -18.50 -6.37 -9.25
N ILE A 95 -17.46 -7.10 -9.68
CA ILE A 95 -16.67 -7.98 -8.82
C ILE A 95 -16.05 -7.20 -7.66
N PHE A 96 -15.43 -6.04 -7.94
CA PHE A 96 -14.82 -5.22 -6.89
C PHE A 96 -15.84 -4.64 -5.93
N ALA A 97 -17.01 -4.21 -6.42
CA ALA A 97 -18.09 -3.77 -5.55
C ALA A 97 -18.55 -4.90 -4.60
N GLY A 98 -18.65 -6.13 -5.11
CA GLY A 98 -18.92 -7.32 -4.30
C GLY A 98 -17.85 -7.55 -3.23
N LEU A 99 -16.57 -7.58 -3.63
CA LEU A 99 -15.45 -7.77 -2.69
C LEU A 99 -15.41 -6.69 -1.60
N PHE A 100 -15.48 -5.41 -1.96
CA PHE A 100 -15.47 -4.33 -0.97
C PHE A 100 -16.72 -4.30 -0.09
N GLY A 101 -17.83 -4.91 -0.51
CA GLY A 101 -19.03 -5.09 0.30
C GLY A 101 -18.95 -6.22 1.33
N LEU A 102 -17.91 -7.06 1.29
CA LEU A 102 -17.76 -8.19 2.22
C LEU A 102 -17.36 -7.71 3.61
N LYS A 103 -18.05 -8.24 4.63
CA LYS A 103 -17.71 -7.98 6.04
C LYS A 103 -16.33 -8.50 6.44
N SER A 104 -15.83 -9.55 5.79
CA SER A 104 -14.46 -10.02 5.97
C SER A 104 -13.42 -8.97 5.56
N LEU A 105 -13.55 -8.39 4.37
CA LEU A 105 -12.63 -7.35 3.88
C LEU A 105 -12.79 -6.02 4.64
N GLU A 106 -14.01 -5.66 5.04
CA GLU A 106 -14.27 -4.52 5.93
C GLU A 106 -13.54 -4.67 7.28
N ARG A 107 -13.55 -5.87 7.87
CA ARG A 107 -12.83 -6.17 9.13
C ARG A 107 -11.31 -6.14 8.97
N ILE A 108 -10.78 -6.69 7.87
CA ILE A 108 -9.35 -6.59 7.54
C ILE A 108 -8.92 -5.12 7.39
N ALA A 109 -9.73 -4.33 6.70
CA ALA A 109 -9.48 -2.90 6.53
C ALA A 109 -9.50 -2.18 7.89
N GLY A 110 -10.53 -2.41 8.70
CA GLY A 110 -10.66 -1.84 10.04
C GLY A 110 -9.49 -2.18 10.97
N TRP A 111 -9.04 -3.45 10.99
CA TRP A 111 -7.87 -3.87 11.76
C TRP A 111 -6.61 -3.12 11.32
N THR A 112 -6.39 -3.04 10.00
CA THR A 112 -5.28 -2.28 9.42
C THR A 112 -5.31 -0.81 9.86
N ASN A 113 -6.47 -0.17 9.77
CA ASN A 113 -6.64 1.25 10.07
C ASN A 113 -6.39 1.53 11.56
N MET A 114 -6.86 0.64 12.44
CA MET A 114 -6.61 0.73 13.88
C MET A 114 -5.12 0.58 14.21
N LEU A 115 -4.44 -0.40 13.61
CA LEU A 115 -2.99 -0.56 13.78
C LEU A 115 -2.21 0.67 13.33
N PHE A 116 -2.57 1.25 12.18
CA PHE A 116 -1.92 2.45 11.67
C PHE A 116 -2.09 3.62 12.65
N MET A 117 -3.33 3.90 13.06
CA MET A 117 -3.64 4.96 14.02
C MET A 117 -2.91 4.78 15.37
N ALA A 118 -2.79 3.54 15.86
CA ALA A 118 -2.13 3.27 17.13
C ALA A 118 -0.61 3.43 17.09
N PHE A 119 0.04 3.04 16.00
CA PHE A 119 1.50 2.96 15.91
C PHE A 119 2.16 4.09 15.11
N ALA A 120 1.40 4.85 14.32
CA ALA A 120 1.89 6.05 13.62
C ALA A 120 0.76 7.09 13.46
N PRO A 121 0.27 7.68 14.56
CA PRO A 121 -0.90 8.57 14.55
C PRO A 121 -0.72 9.81 13.66
N ASP A 122 0.46 10.45 13.67
CA ASP A 122 0.70 11.64 12.85
C ASP A 122 0.71 11.30 11.35
N LEU A 123 1.32 10.17 10.99
CA LEU A 123 1.31 9.68 9.61
C LEU A 123 -0.09 9.22 9.18
N HIS A 124 -0.86 8.62 10.09
CA HIS A 124 -2.26 8.25 9.85
C HIS A 124 -3.12 9.50 9.59
N GLU A 125 -2.97 10.53 10.42
CA GLU A 125 -3.66 11.81 10.26
C GLU A 125 -3.27 12.48 8.93
N TYR A 126 -2.00 12.41 8.54
CA TYR A 126 -1.54 12.91 7.23
C TYR A 126 -2.27 12.23 6.05
N TYR A 127 -2.50 10.92 6.12
CA TYR A 127 -3.30 10.19 5.11
C TYR A 127 -4.77 10.59 5.17
N ARG A 128 -5.34 10.68 6.38
CA ARG A 128 -6.74 11.01 6.61
C ARG A 128 -7.08 12.40 6.08
N ALA A 129 -6.32 13.42 6.49
CA ALA A 129 -6.48 14.81 6.09
C ALA A 129 -6.30 14.98 4.56
N MET A 130 -5.29 14.32 3.98
CA MET A 130 -5.09 14.34 2.53
C MET A 130 -6.31 13.78 1.79
N TYR A 131 -6.86 12.64 2.22
CA TYR A 131 -7.99 12.03 1.53
C TYR A 131 -9.29 12.84 1.75
N ALA A 132 -9.47 13.45 2.93
CA ALA A 132 -10.56 14.38 3.19
C ALA A 132 -10.50 15.58 2.23
N ALA A 133 -9.35 16.27 2.14
CA ALA A 133 -9.15 17.39 1.23
C ALA A 133 -9.38 17.01 -0.25
N LEU A 134 -8.98 15.80 -0.65
CA LEU A 134 -9.25 15.29 -1.99
C LEU A 134 -10.75 15.11 -2.25
N CYS A 135 -11.49 14.57 -1.27
CA CYS A 135 -12.94 14.40 -1.37
C CYS A 135 -13.67 15.74 -1.42
N ASP A 136 -13.27 16.71 -0.59
CA ASP A 136 -13.84 18.06 -0.59
C ASP A 136 -13.61 18.76 -1.93
N TRP A 137 -12.38 18.71 -2.45
CA TRP A 137 -12.07 19.22 -3.79
C TRP A 137 -12.93 18.56 -4.87
N ASP A 138 -13.09 17.23 -4.81
CA ASP A 138 -13.85 16.46 -5.79
C ASP A 138 -15.34 16.85 -5.81
N GLN A 139 -15.93 17.11 -4.65
CA GLN A 139 -17.32 17.56 -4.52
C GLN A 139 -17.57 18.94 -5.13
N LEU A 140 -16.57 19.82 -5.12
CA LEU A 140 -16.65 21.15 -5.73
C LEU A 140 -16.53 21.10 -7.27
N GLN A 141 -16.13 19.98 -7.85
CA GLN A 141 -16.00 19.85 -9.30
C GLN A 141 -17.34 19.56 -9.97
N GLN A 142 -17.63 20.23 -11.07
CA GLN A 142 -18.82 19.96 -11.90
C GLN A 142 -18.59 18.71 -12.79
N ARG A 143 -18.57 17.52 -12.18
CA ARG A 143 -18.25 16.25 -12.87
C ARG A 143 -19.38 15.24 -12.75
N ALA A 144 -19.59 14.47 -13.82
CA ALA A 144 -20.57 13.38 -13.85
C ALA A 144 -20.20 12.19 -12.95
N LYS A 145 -18.91 12.03 -12.61
CA LYS A 145 -18.42 10.95 -11.75
C LYS A 145 -17.49 11.53 -10.70
N HIS A 146 -17.90 11.37 -9.45
CA HIS A 146 -17.16 11.73 -8.25
C HIS A 146 -16.32 10.56 -7.76
N ILE A 147 -15.27 10.89 -7.02
CA ILE A 147 -14.39 9.93 -6.35
C ILE A 147 -15.21 9.08 -5.38
N ARG A 148 -14.99 7.76 -5.44
CA ARG A 148 -15.55 6.78 -4.50
C ARG A 148 -14.44 6.16 -3.68
N ARG A 149 -14.65 6.09 -2.37
CA ARG A 149 -13.74 5.37 -1.48
C ARG A 149 -13.95 3.86 -1.61
N ASN A 150 -12.88 3.10 -1.43
CA ASN A 150 -12.96 1.64 -1.33
C ASN A 150 -13.69 1.22 -0.05
N PHE A 151 -13.39 1.90 1.06
CA PHE A 151 -14.10 1.78 2.34
C PHE A 151 -14.37 3.16 2.94
N SER A 152 -15.29 3.24 3.90
CA SER A 152 -15.48 4.47 4.66
C SER A 152 -14.21 4.86 5.43
N GLU A 153 -14.08 6.15 5.76
CA GLU A 153 -12.92 6.68 6.50
C GLU A 153 -12.66 5.94 7.82
N ARG A 154 -13.73 5.51 8.51
CA ARG A 154 -13.64 4.68 9.72
C ARG A 154 -12.86 3.39 9.51
N HIS A 155 -12.97 2.78 8.32
CA HIS A 155 -12.35 1.50 8.01
C HIS A 155 -11.02 1.63 7.27
N SER A 156 -10.78 2.71 6.53
CA SER A 156 -9.51 2.89 5.82
C SER A 156 -9.23 4.34 5.43
N VAL A 157 -8.00 4.78 5.70
CA VAL A 157 -7.44 6.05 5.21
C VAL A 157 -6.72 5.92 3.86
N PHE A 158 -6.60 4.70 3.32
CA PHE A 158 -5.92 4.46 2.06
C PHE A 158 -6.82 4.75 0.86
N THR A 159 -6.26 5.38 -0.18
CA THR A 159 -7.04 5.71 -1.39
C THR A 159 -7.16 4.53 -2.34
N THR A 160 -6.23 3.59 -2.30
CA THR A 160 -6.12 2.47 -3.23
C THR A 160 -5.90 1.16 -2.49
N ALA A 161 -6.32 0.06 -3.10
CA ALA A 161 -6.04 -1.28 -2.64
C ALA A 161 -5.66 -2.19 -3.81
N THR A 162 -4.96 -3.29 -3.53
CA THR A 162 -4.69 -4.35 -4.52
C THR A 162 -5.24 -5.66 -4.04
N PHE A 163 -5.99 -6.32 -4.92
CA PHE A 163 -6.26 -7.74 -4.81
C PHE A 163 -5.15 -8.48 -5.57
N ASN A 164 -4.27 -9.16 -4.84
CA ASN A 164 -3.31 -10.10 -5.42
C ASN A 164 -3.98 -11.47 -5.38
N PHE A 165 -4.44 -11.88 -6.54
CA PHE A 165 -5.15 -13.12 -6.73
C PHE A 165 -4.17 -14.31 -6.75
N GLY A 166 -4.69 -15.45 -6.34
CA GLY A 166 -3.98 -16.72 -6.28
C GLY A 166 -4.11 -17.50 -7.59
N PRO A 167 -3.95 -18.83 -7.55
CA PRO A 167 -3.85 -19.65 -6.33
C PRO A 167 -2.52 -19.45 -5.58
N VAL A 168 -1.46 -18.98 -6.25
CA VAL A 168 -0.13 -18.77 -5.65
C VAL A 168 0.39 -17.38 -6.00
N THR A 169 0.17 -16.40 -5.13
CA THR A 169 0.78 -15.08 -5.23
C THR A 169 2.24 -15.13 -4.75
N VAL A 170 3.19 -15.04 -5.69
CA VAL A 170 4.63 -14.88 -5.42
C VAL A 170 5.11 -13.57 -6.05
N THR A 171 5.92 -12.83 -5.29
CA THR A 171 6.54 -11.59 -5.77
C THR A 171 8.05 -11.74 -5.89
N LEU A 172 8.62 -11.16 -6.95
CA LEU A 172 10.06 -10.91 -7.03
C LEU A 172 10.44 -9.72 -6.14
N PRO A 173 11.71 -9.58 -5.71
CA PRO A 173 12.17 -8.42 -4.95
C PRO A 173 11.87 -7.10 -5.68
N HIS A 174 11.10 -6.22 -5.05
CA HIS A 174 10.70 -4.95 -5.65
C HIS A 174 10.46 -3.86 -4.59
N ILE A 175 10.27 -2.62 -5.07
CA ILE A 175 9.74 -1.51 -4.28
C ILE A 175 8.48 -0.96 -4.95
N ASP A 176 7.62 -0.33 -4.17
CA ASP A 176 6.42 0.38 -4.63
C ASP A 176 6.73 1.85 -4.88
N PHE A 177 7.63 2.15 -5.82
CA PHE A 177 8.15 3.50 -6.06
C PHE A 177 7.07 4.57 -6.30
N GLY A 178 5.85 4.19 -6.69
CA GLY A 178 4.73 5.10 -6.89
C GLY A 178 4.00 5.52 -5.61
N ASN A 179 4.29 4.89 -4.48
CA ASN A 179 3.67 5.17 -3.18
C ASN A 179 4.43 6.28 -2.45
N LEU A 180 3.81 6.85 -1.40
CA LEU A 180 4.47 7.86 -0.56
C LEU A 180 5.75 7.26 0.08
N ALA A 181 6.89 7.92 -0.09
CA ALA A 181 8.20 7.38 0.29
C ALA A 181 8.31 7.00 1.78
N TRP A 182 7.95 7.92 2.68
CA TRP A 182 7.87 7.64 4.12
C TRP A 182 6.50 7.05 4.51
N GLY A 183 5.58 6.91 3.58
CA GLY A 183 4.24 6.42 3.88
C GLY A 183 4.19 4.93 4.12
N TRP A 184 3.30 4.48 5.01
CA TRP A 184 3.04 3.05 5.16
C TRP A 184 2.05 2.54 4.11
N CYS A 185 2.23 1.28 3.75
CA CYS A 185 1.28 0.46 3.02
C CYS A 185 0.98 -0.76 3.87
N ALA A 186 -0.26 -1.24 3.80
CA ALA A 186 -0.68 -2.43 4.51
C ALA A 186 -0.74 -3.63 3.58
N VAL A 187 -0.27 -4.77 4.05
CA VAL A 187 -0.39 -6.06 3.37
C VAL A 187 -0.99 -7.04 4.35
N THR A 188 -2.07 -7.73 3.94
CA THR A 188 -2.65 -8.85 4.68
C THR A 188 -2.50 -10.12 3.85
N ALA A 189 -1.84 -11.13 4.40
CA ALA A 189 -1.77 -12.45 3.77
C ALA A 189 -3.10 -13.19 3.94
N LEU A 190 -3.52 -13.91 2.91
CA LEU A 190 -4.75 -14.69 2.88
C LEU A 190 -4.47 -16.05 2.20
N GLY A 191 -5.40 -16.98 2.35
CA GLY A 191 -5.31 -18.35 1.80
C GLY A 191 -4.98 -19.39 2.86
N ASN A 192 -4.65 -20.59 2.41
CA ASN A 192 -4.34 -21.74 3.26
C ASN A 192 -2.96 -22.27 2.88
N PHE A 193 -1.97 -21.97 3.71
CA PHE A 193 -0.58 -22.39 3.53
C PHE A 193 0.11 -22.52 4.90
N ASN A 194 1.13 -23.36 4.97
CA ASN A 194 1.96 -23.49 6.17
C ASN A 194 3.02 -22.38 6.23
N PRO A 195 2.90 -21.41 7.15
CA PRO A 195 3.83 -20.29 7.21
C PRO A 195 5.22 -20.66 7.73
N ASP A 196 5.41 -21.85 8.31
CA ASP A 196 6.73 -22.34 8.70
C ASP A 196 7.50 -22.96 7.52
N ARG A 197 6.81 -23.27 6.40
CA ARG A 197 7.43 -23.93 5.23
C ARG A 197 7.52 -23.04 3.98
N GLY A 198 6.76 -21.95 3.92
CA GLY A 198 6.69 -21.09 2.75
C GLY A 198 5.95 -19.79 3.00
N GLY A 199 5.77 -18.97 1.96
CA GLY A 199 4.94 -17.76 2.02
C GLY A 199 5.51 -16.60 2.87
N HIS A 200 6.71 -16.74 3.42
CA HIS A 200 7.42 -15.72 4.20
C HIS A 200 7.50 -14.39 3.45
N LEU A 201 7.38 -13.28 4.17
CA LEU A 201 7.67 -11.95 3.64
C LEU A 201 9.16 -11.65 3.87
N VAL A 202 9.87 -11.26 2.82
CA VAL A 202 11.30 -10.92 2.90
C VAL A 202 11.44 -9.40 2.76
N LEU A 203 12.12 -8.77 3.71
CA LEU A 203 12.54 -7.38 3.66
C LEU A 203 14.06 -7.37 3.45
N TRP A 204 14.46 -7.19 2.19
CA TRP A 204 15.83 -7.43 1.74
C TRP A 204 16.83 -6.45 2.36
N ASP A 205 16.48 -5.16 2.40
CA ASP A 205 17.36 -4.13 2.93
C ASP A 205 17.56 -4.26 4.45
N LEU A 206 16.60 -4.88 5.14
CA LEU A 206 16.67 -5.19 6.58
C LEU A 206 17.30 -6.56 6.85
N LYS A 207 17.56 -7.37 5.81
CA LYS A 207 17.97 -8.77 5.93
C LYS A 207 17.03 -9.61 6.82
N LEU A 208 15.73 -9.34 6.74
CA LEU A 208 14.71 -10.03 7.52
C LEU A 208 13.88 -10.96 6.63
N ALA A 209 13.78 -12.23 7.03
CA ALA A 209 12.77 -13.16 6.55
C ALA A 209 11.72 -13.34 7.64
N ILE A 210 10.51 -12.88 7.39
CA ILE A 210 9.43 -12.81 8.37
C ILE A 210 8.47 -13.96 8.09
N ARG A 211 8.26 -14.81 9.10
CA ARG A 211 7.12 -15.73 9.10
C ARG A 211 5.84 -14.91 9.03
N PHE A 212 5.07 -15.08 7.95
CA PHE A 212 3.90 -14.25 7.66
C PHE A 212 2.65 -15.10 7.46
N PRO A 213 1.97 -15.52 8.55
CA PRO A 213 0.81 -16.40 8.50
C PRO A 213 -0.37 -15.85 7.72
N PRO A 214 -1.24 -16.71 7.15
CA PRO A 214 -2.57 -16.30 6.72
C PRO A 214 -3.28 -15.49 7.80
N GLY A 215 -3.99 -14.45 7.39
CA GLY A 215 -4.70 -13.53 8.27
C GLY A 215 -3.85 -12.46 8.94
N SER A 216 -2.52 -12.54 8.84
CA SER A 216 -1.63 -11.54 9.44
C SER A 216 -1.51 -10.30 8.56
N THR A 217 -1.48 -9.14 9.19
CA THR A 217 -1.24 -7.84 8.56
C THR A 217 0.15 -7.32 8.91
N ILE A 218 0.81 -6.65 7.97
CA ILE A 218 2.01 -5.83 8.18
C ILE A 218 1.76 -4.43 7.62
N LEU A 219 2.27 -3.40 8.29
CA LEU A 219 2.37 -2.04 7.75
C LEU A 219 3.84 -1.71 7.54
N LEU A 220 4.24 -1.33 6.31
CA LEU A 220 5.63 -1.05 5.96
C LEU A 220 5.75 0.10 4.95
N PRO A 221 6.88 0.82 4.92
CA PRO A 221 7.16 1.81 3.89
C PRO A 221 7.63 1.14 2.60
N SER A 222 6.65 0.61 1.85
CA SER A 222 6.90 -0.25 0.68
C SER A 222 7.55 0.48 -0.50
N ALA A 223 7.51 1.82 -0.52
CA ALA A 223 8.18 2.64 -1.52
C ALA A 223 9.70 2.67 -1.39
N ILE A 224 10.23 2.42 -0.19
CA ILE A 224 11.68 2.50 0.10
C ILE A 224 12.26 1.16 0.54
N LEU A 225 11.47 0.25 1.10
CA LEU A 225 11.92 -1.07 1.51
C LEU A 225 11.72 -2.08 0.38
N ARG A 226 12.82 -2.64 -0.13
CA ARG A 226 12.79 -3.74 -1.08
C ARG A 226 12.21 -4.97 -0.40
N HIS A 227 11.11 -5.47 -0.94
CA HIS A 227 10.38 -6.57 -0.36
C HIS A 227 9.91 -7.58 -1.41
N SER A 228 9.66 -8.80 -0.95
CA SER A 228 9.05 -9.88 -1.72
C SER A 228 8.36 -10.86 -0.79
N ASN A 229 7.68 -11.85 -1.35
CA ASN A 229 7.19 -13.00 -0.60
C ASN A 229 7.64 -14.30 -1.26
N LEU A 230 7.97 -15.29 -0.44
CA LEU A 230 8.43 -16.59 -0.91
C LEU A 230 7.26 -17.43 -1.44
N GLN A 231 7.63 -18.46 -2.20
CA GLN A 231 6.72 -19.50 -2.67
C GLN A 231 6.13 -20.29 -1.50
N VAL A 232 4.89 -20.73 -1.66
CA VAL A 232 4.21 -21.68 -0.75
C VAL A 232 4.37 -23.11 -1.27
N GLY A 233 4.09 -24.10 -0.42
CA GLY A 233 4.21 -25.50 -0.75
C GLY A 233 3.28 -25.94 -1.89
N PRO A 234 3.51 -27.13 -2.46
CA PRO A 234 2.61 -27.71 -3.45
C PRO A 234 1.18 -27.83 -2.91
N ASN A 235 0.19 -27.50 -3.74
CA ASN A 235 -1.24 -27.50 -3.41
C ASN A 235 -1.68 -26.50 -2.32
N GLU A 236 -0.78 -25.65 -1.82
CA GLU A 236 -1.13 -24.56 -0.93
C GLU A 236 -1.62 -23.35 -1.73
N GLN A 237 -2.45 -22.54 -1.08
CA GLN A 237 -2.99 -21.32 -1.68
C GLN A 237 -2.53 -20.09 -0.92
N ARG A 238 -2.10 -19.06 -1.65
CA ARG A 238 -1.75 -17.76 -1.08
C ARG A 238 -2.27 -16.63 -1.94
N PHE A 239 -2.99 -15.74 -1.27
CA PHE A 239 -3.50 -14.48 -1.78
C PHE A 239 -2.96 -13.33 -0.91
N SER A 240 -3.09 -12.10 -1.37
CA SER A 240 -2.92 -10.96 -0.46
C SER A 240 -3.78 -9.77 -0.82
N PHE A 241 -4.33 -9.15 0.22
CA PHE A 241 -5.02 -7.87 0.12
C PHE A 241 -4.10 -6.76 0.61
N THR A 242 -3.83 -5.77 -0.25
CA THR A 242 -2.98 -4.63 0.12
C THR A 242 -3.75 -3.32 0.06
N GLN A 243 -3.39 -2.39 0.94
CA GLN A 243 -3.95 -1.04 0.97
C GLN A 243 -2.80 -0.02 0.97
N PHE A 244 -2.91 0.99 0.12
CA PHE A 244 -1.84 1.96 -0.11
C PHE A 244 -2.39 3.26 -0.68
N THR A 245 -1.56 4.30 -0.67
CA THR A 245 -1.88 5.58 -1.31
C THR A 245 -0.72 6.00 -2.21
N PRO A 246 -0.96 6.18 -3.53
CA PRO A 246 0.04 6.70 -4.45
C PRO A 246 0.52 8.10 -4.05
N ALA A 247 1.82 8.37 -4.15
CA ALA A 247 2.43 9.68 -3.87
C ALA A 247 1.84 10.81 -4.73
N GLY A 248 1.35 10.48 -5.93
CA GLY A 248 0.71 11.42 -6.84
C GLY A 248 -0.51 12.12 -6.23
N ILE A 249 -1.24 11.45 -5.33
CA ILE A 249 -2.39 12.07 -4.65
C ILE A 249 -1.92 13.11 -3.63
N PHE A 250 -0.92 12.77 -2.79
CA PHE A 250 -0.34 13.72 -1.85
C PHE A 250 0.22 14.95 -2.57
N ARG A 251 0.91 14.72 -3.70
CA ARG A 251 1.46 15.80 -4.51
C ARG A 251 0.37 16.69 -5.11
N TRP A 252 -0.74 16.12 -5.56
CA TRP A 252 -1.90 16.88 -6.05
C TRP A 252 -2.47 17.81 -4.98
N VAL A 253 -2.71 17.29 -3.77
CA VAL A 253 -3.24 18.08 -2.65
C VAL A 253 -2.24 19.15 -2.22
N TYR A 254 -0.95 18.81 -2.07
CA TYR A 254 0.11 19.76 -1.75
C TYR A 254 0.21 20.90 -2.79
N ASN A 255 -0.01 20.58 -4.05
CA ASN A 255 0.05 21.53 -5.15
C ASN A 255 -1.24 22.36 -5.30
N ASP A 256 -2.11 22.38 -4.29
CA ASP A 256 -3.39 23.08 -4.35
C ASP A 256 -4.19 22.61 -5.58
N PHE A 257 -4.30 21.29 -5.67
CA PHE A 257 -5.08 20.55 -6.67
C PHE A 257 -4.67 20.85 -8.12
N ARG A 258 -3.35 20.92 -8.36
CA ARG A 258 -2.74 21.14 -9.69
C ARG A 258 -1.64 20.14 -9.97
N THR A 259 -1.38 19.86 -11.26
CA THR A 259 -0.23 19.03 -11.64
C THR A 259 1.06 19.84 -11.55
N ASP A 260 2.20 19.17 -11.39
CA ASP A 260 3.51 19.84 -11.50
C ASP A 260 3.68 20.50 -12.88
N LYS A 261 3.08 19.89 -13.92
CA LYS A 261 3.08 20.46 -15.27
C LYS A 261 2.34 21.79 -15.31
N ASP A 262 1.16 21.88 -14.69
CA ASP A 262 0.38 23.12 -14.64
C ASP A 262 1.13 24.21 -13.88
N ILE A 263 1.75 23.85 -12.76
CA ILE A 263 2.55 24.78 -11.94
C ILE A 263 3.79 25.29 -12.70
N ASN A 264 4.50 24.40 -13.38
CA ASN A 264 5.72 24.75 -14.11
C ASN A 264 5.41 25.55 -15.39
N ALA A 265 4.27 25.29 -16.02
CA ALA A 265 3.81 26.04 -17.20
C ALA A 265 3.16 27.38 -16.83
N ALA A 266 2.63 27.52 -15.62
CA ALA A 266 1.96 28.73 -15.17
C ALA A 266 2.96 29.89 -15.04
N LYS A 267 2.78 30.91 -15.90
CA LYS A 267 3.47 32.21 -15.78
C LYS A 267 3.18 32.90 -14.45
N SER A 268 2.12 32.50 -13.74
CA SER A 268 1.71 33.05 -12.45
C SER A 268 2.49 32.49 -11.25
N THR A 269 3.27 31.41 -11.40
CA THR A 269 4.13 30.95 -10.31
C THR A 269 5.25 31.97 -10.11
N THR A 270 5.27 32.62 -8.95
CA THR A 270 6.26 33.64 -8.60
C THR A 270 7.63 33.01 -8.32
N PRO A 271 8.73 33.78 -8.41
CA PRO A 271 10.04 33.30 -7.96
C PRO A 271 10.05 32.81 -6.50
N ALA A 272 9.30 33.49 -5.62
CA ALA A 272 9.17 33.12 -4.22
C ALA A 272 8.51 31.74 -4.05
N GLU A 273 7.40 31.47 -4.75
CA GLU A 273 6.75 30.15 -4.73
C GLU A 273 7.65 29.04 -5.27
N ARG A 274 8.47 29.33 -6.30
CA ARG A 274 9.45 28.36 -6.82
C ARG A 274 10.53 28.03 -5.79
N GLU A 275 11.04 29.04 -5.08
CA GLU A 275 12.05 28.84 -4.05
C GLU A 275 11.46 28.11 -2.84
N GLN A 276 10.26 28.48 -2.38
CA GLN A 276 9.56 27.75 -1.33
C GLN A 276 9.42 26.26 -1.68
N ARG A 277 8.97 25.94 -2.90
CA ARG A 277 8.85 24.54 -3.36
C ARG A 277 10.19 23.80 -3.40
N LYS A 278 11.30 24.52 -3.64
CA LYS A 278 12.64 23.93 -3.60
C LYS A 278 13.03 23.61 -2.16
N GLN A 279 12.76 24.52 -1.22
CA GLN A 279 12.97 24.31 0.21
C GLN A 279 12.11 23.17 0.74
N ASP A 280 10.81 23.17 0.43
CA ASP A 280 9.89 22.10 0.81
C ASP A 280 10.36 20.74 0.28
N ARG A 281 10.85 20.67 -0.97
CA ARG A 281 11.39 19.41 -1.52
C ARG A 281 12.63 18.94 -0.77
N ALA A 282 13.48 19.85 -0.32
CA ALA A 282 14.68 19.52 0.44
C ALA A 282 14.35 19.06 1.87
N SER A 283 13.33 19.63 2.51
CA SER A 283 12.92 19.28 3.88
C SER A 283 11.95 18.10 3.97
N ARG A 284 11.20 17.82 2.89
CA ARG A 284 10.07 16.86 2.85
C ARG A 284 10.38 15.50 3.43
N TRP A 285 11.56 14.96 3.15
CA TRP A 285 11.97 13.67 3.70
C TRP A 285 12.05 13.73 5.22
N GLN A 286 12.75 14.73 5.76
CA GLN A 286 12.93 14.91 7.19
C GLN A 286 11.60 15.19 7.89
N GLU A 287 10.72 15.99 7.27
CA GLU A 287 9.35 16.21 7.77
C GLU A 287 8.53 14.92 7.78
N GLY A 288 8.63 14.11 6.74
CA GLY A 288 7.95 12.82 6.65
C GLY A 288 8.41 11.83 7.72
N ILE A 289 9.72 11.74 7.97
CA ILE A 289 10.27 10.87 9.02
C ILE A 289 9.85 11.33 10.42
N ARG A 290 9.67 12.64 10.65
CA ARG A 290 9.17 13.15 11.94
C ARG A 290 7.75 12.68 12.26
N MET A 291 6.97 12.22 11.27
CA MET A 291 5.64 11.64 11.50
C MET A 291 5.71 10.20 12.03
N TYR A 292 6.89 9.59 12.09
CA TYR A 292 7.05 8.25 12.66
C TYR A 292 7.03 8.36 14.17
N ARG A 293 6.24 7.50 14.80
CA ARG A 293 6.20 7.43 16.26
C ARG A 293 7.56 6.98 16.79
N LYS A 294 8.03 7.64 17.84
CA LYS A 294 9.14 7.14 18.67
C LYS A 294 8.64 6.02 19.58
N TRP A 295 9.35 4.90 19.61
CA TRP A 295 9.06 3.78 20.50
C TRP A 295 9.78 3.95 21.83
N ASP A 296 9.00 4.04 22.91
CA ASP A 296 9.42 4.16 24.30
C ASP A 296 9.07 2.92 25.15
N GLY A 297 8.56 1.86 24.52
CA GLY A 297 8.08 0.66 25.21
C GLY A 297 9.21 -0.21 25.79
N PRO A 298 8.96 -0.93 26.90
CA PRO A 298 9.96 -1.69 27.64
C PRO A 298 10.46 -2.95 26.91
N TYR A 299 9.74 -3.41 25.90
CA TYR A 299 10.15 -4.51 25.04
C TYR A 299 10.71 -3.92 23.75
N GLY A 300 12.00 -4.15 23.53
CA GLY A 300 12.68 -3.76 22.30
C GLY A 300 11.95 -4.37 21.12
N GLY A 301 11.32 -3.51 20.29
CA GLY A 301 11.03 -3.88 18.92
C GLY A 301 12.29 -4.45 18.28
N PHE A 302 12.16 -5.29 17.26
CA PHE A 302 13.34 -5.81 16.54
C PHE A 302 14.20 -4.61 16.11
N ASN A 303 15.37 -4.45 16.74
CA ASN A 303 16.28 -3.36 16.48
C ASN A 303 17.13 -3.75 15.26
N THR A 304 17.03 -2.95 14.22
CA THR A 304 17.74 -3.21 12.96
C THR A 304 19.23 -2.83 13.02
N HIS A 305 19.72 -2.28 14.14
CA HIS A 305 21.11 -1.87 14.44
C HIS A 305 21.79 -0.94 13.39
N ALA A 306 21.08 -0.53 12.34
CA ALA A 306 21.58 0.32 11.27
C ALA A 306 20.74 1.60 11.14
N PRO A 307 21.32 2.74 10.69
CA PRO A 307 20.57 3.93 10.29
C PRO A 307 19.86 3.65 8.96
N VAL A 308 18.81 2.84 9.03
CA VAL A 308 18.08 2.30 7.87
C VAL A 308 17.44 3.43 7.07
N LEU A 309 16.76 4.39 7.72
CA LEU A 309 16.03 5.45 7.01
C LEU A 309 16.95 6.40 6.25
N THR A 310 18.06 6.83 6.86
CA THR A 310 19.05 7.71 6.20
C THR A 310 19.72 7.01 5.02
N THR A 311 20.03 5.71 5.15
CA THR A 311 20.66 4.92 4.10
C THR A 311 19.71 4.63 2.93
N LEU A 312 18.44 4.33 3.20
CA LEU A 312 17.41 4.09 2.18
C LEU A 312 17.06 5.36 1.40
N TYR A 313 17.03 6.53 2.05
CA TYR A 313 16.80 7.80 1.36
C TYR A 313 17.89 8.09 0.32
N LEU A 314 19.15 7.92 0.69
CA LEU A 314 20.28 8.11 -0.24
C LEU A 314 20.21 7.15 -1.44
N HIS A 315 19.85 5.88 -1.22
CA HIS A 315 19.68 4.92 -2.31
C HIS A 315 18.48 5.24 -3.21
N THR A 316 17.35 5.67 -2.66
CA THR A 316 16.16 6.01 -3.45
C THR A 316 16.32 7.30 -4.24
N THR A 317 17.07 8.28 -3.72
CA THR A 317 17.39 9.53 -4.45
C THR A 317 18.26 9.24 -5.69
N LEU A 318 19.16 8.25 -5.63
CA LEU A 318 19.96 7.81 -6.78
C LEU A 318 19.12 7.19 -7.93
N TYR A 319 17.87 6.79 -7.66
CA TYR A 319 16.94 6.26 -8.67
C TYR A 319 15.75 7.19 -8.99
N LEU A 320 15.68 8.37 -8.35
CA LEU A 320 14.56 9.31 -8.47
C LEU A 320 14.94 10.64 -9.16
N HIS A 321 16.06 10.66 -9.88
CA HIS A 321 16.41 11.70 -10.85
C HIS A 321 16.15 11.24 -12.27
#